data_AF-A0A644XUV0-F1
#
_entry.id   AF-A0A644XUV0-F1
#
_cell.length_a   1.000
_cell.length_b   1.000
_cell.length_c   1.000
_cell.angle_alpha   90.00
_cell.angle_beta   90.00
_cell.angle_gamma   90.00
#
_symmetry.space_group_name_H-M   'P 1'
#
loop_
_entity.id
_entity.type
_entity.pdbx_description
1 polymer ?
#
loop_
_entity_poly.entity_id
_entity_poly.type
_entity_poly.pdbx_seq_one_letter_code
_entity_poly.pdbx_strand_id
1 'polypeptide(L)'
;MFDKQAKSIFEYVVFNNDFSPKREISLGKKPNSTMATCLTLNASDLVDALEKNELKGELKEIAQELNEESNPIIMLVKYRN
;
A
#
# COMPACT_ATOMS: atom_id res chain seq x y z
N MET A 1 -16.20 9.24 3.46
CA MET A 1 -16.95 10.33 2.81
C MET A 1 -18.38 10.32 3.34
N PHE A 2 -18.93 11.48 3.74
CA PHE A 2 -20.32 11.56 4.21
C PHE A 2 -21.25 11.68 3.02
N ASP A 3 -22.10 10.68 2.82
CA ASP A 3 -23.15 10.69 1.81
C ASP A 3 -24.39 11.38 2.39
N LYS A 4 -24.79 12.49 1.76
CA LYS A 4 -25.92 13.30 2.21
C LYS A 4 -27.29 12.67 1.89
N GLN A 5 -27.38 11.83 0.87
CA GLN A 5 -28.61 11.09 0.55
C GLN A 5 -28.80 9.93 1.51
N ALA A 6 -27.74 9.16 1.76
CA ALA A 6 -27.78 8.03 2.69
C ALA A 6 -27.64 8.44 4.18
N LYS A 7 -27.34 9.73 4.45
CA LYS A 7 -27.04 10.28 5.80
C LYS A 7 -26.01 9.44 6.58
N SER A 8 -25.05 8.85 5.87
CA SER A 8 -24.12 7.85 6.41
C SER A 8 -22.68 8.15 5.98
N ILE A 9 -21.71 7.73 6.79
CA ILE A 9 -20.29 7.80 6.43
C ILE A 9 -19.91 6.51 5.73
N PHE A 10 -19.42 6.63 4.50
CA PHE A 10 -18.81 5.52 3.77
C PHE A 10 -17.30 5.60 3.89
N GLU A 11 -16.70 4.56 4.46
CA GLU A 11 -15.26 4.33 4.42
C GLU A 11 -14.92 3.48 3.20
N TYR A 12 -13.87 3.89 2.49
CA TYR A 12 -13.30 3.06 1.45
C TYR A 12 -12.12 2.28 2.05
N VAL A 13 -12.01 1.01 1.68
CA VAL A 13 -10.84 0.19 1.99
C VAL A 13 -10.08 -0.02 0.69
N VAL A 14 -8.80 0.34 0.69
CA VAL A 14 -7.92 0.11 -0.46
C VAL A 14 -7.00 -1.05 -0.12
N PHE A 15 -6.77 -1.92 -1.10
CA PHE A 15 -5.88 -3.06 -0.95
C PHE A 15 -4.72 -2.93 -1.92
N ASN A 16 -3.50 -3.24 -1.47
CA ASN A 16 -2.40 -3.43 -2.39
C ASN A 16 -2.58 -4.77 -3.09
N ASN A 17 -2.74 -4.74 -4.42
CA ASN A 17 -2.98 -5.94 -5.20
C ASN A 17 -1.79 -6.90 -5.16
N ASP A 18 -0.56 -6.42 -4.94
CA ASP A 18 0.65 -7.23 -4.94
C ASP A 18 0.83 -8.07 -3.66
N PHE A 19 -0.04 -7.89 -2.66
CA PHE A 19 -0.14 -8.81 -1.53
C PHE A 19 -1.21 -9.88 -1.79
N SER A 20 -0.83 -11.14 -1.62
CA SER A 20 -1.70 -12.32 -1.66
C SER A 20 -2.70 -12.35 -0.49
N PRO A 21 -2.34 -12.01 0.76
CA PRO A 21 -3.33 -11.56 1.72
C PRO A 21 -3.77 -10.15 1.35
N LYS A 22 -5.08 -9.88 1.32
CA LYS A 22 -5.60 -8.53 1.12
C LYS A 22 -5.14 -7.63 2.27
N ARG A 23 -3.98 -6.98 2.11
CA ARG A 23 -3.43 -6.04 3.08
C ARG A 23 -4.08 -4.69 2.84
N GLU A 24 -4.90 -4.28 3.81
CA GLU A 24 -5.52 -2.96 3.82
C GLU A 24 -4.43 -1.90 3.88
N ILE A 25 -4.57 -0.90 3.02
CA ILE A 25 -3.72 0.29 3.03
C ILE A 25 -4.59 1.49 3.39
N SER A 26 -4.16 2.20 4.43
CA SER A 26 -4.82 3.44 4.85
C SER A 26 -4.41 4.55 3.90
N LEU A 27 -5.36 5.18 3.20
CA LEU A 27 -5.06 6.38 2.42
C LEU A 27 -4.80 7.53 3.40
N GLY A 28 -3.53 7.76 3.70
CA GLY A 28 -3.06 8.89 4.50
C GLY A 28 -3.24 10.23 3.78
N LYS A 29 -2.68 11.27 4.40
CA LYS A 29 -2.79 12.66 3.93
C LYS A 29 -2.23 12.80 2.49
N LYS A 30 -2.96 13.50 1.62
CA LYS A 30 -2.52 13.76 0.24
C LYS A 30 -1.21 14.57 0.26
N PRO A 31 -0.09 14.05 -0.27
CA PRO A 31 1.16 14.77 -0.28
C PRO A 31 1.17 15.93 -1.30
N ASN A 32 0.39 15.84 -2.38
CA ASN A 32 0.17 16.92 -3.35
C ASN A 32 -1.19 16.74 -4.08
N SER A 33 -1.52 17.63 -5.03
CA SER A 33 -2.77 17.59 -5.81
C SER A 33 -2.88 16.42 -6.78
N THR A 34 -1.76 15.85 -7.22
CA THR A 34 -1.69 14.78 -8.24
C THR A 34 -1.71 13.39 -7.62
N MET A 35 -1.22 13.25 -6.38
CA MET A 35 -1.09 11.96 -5.69
C MET A 35 -2.26 11.73 -4.73
N ALA A 36 -2.74 10.50 -4.73
CA ALA A 36 -3.80 10.06 -3.82
C ALA A 36 -3.26 9.91 -2.39
N THR A 37 -2.07 9.32 -2.23
CA THR A 37 -1.40 9.16 -0.94
C THR A 37 0.06 8.70 -1.10
N CYS A 38 0.82 8.68 -0.02
CA CYS A 38 2.10 7.99 0.10
C CYS A 38 2.05 6.99 1.27
N LEU A 39 2.71 5.85 1.11
CA LEU A 39 2.81 4.80 2.11
C LEU A 39 4.28 4.44 2.31
N THR A 40 4.66 4.18 3.55
CA THR A 40 5.98 3.63 3.88
C THR A 40 5.82 2.14 4.17
N LEU A 41 6.62 1.31 3.52
CA LEU A 41 6.67 -0.13 3.69
C LEU A 41 8.04 -0.49 4.28
N ASN A 42 8.09 -1.10 5.46
CA ASN A 42 9.36 -1.50 6.05
C ASN A 42 9.97 -2.64 5.24
N ALA A 43 11.30 -2.63 5.09
CA ALA A 43 12.00 -3.69 4.38
C ALA A 43 11.85 -5.04 5.08
N SER A 44 11.95 -5.07 6.41
CA SER A 44 11.71 -6.28 7.23
C SER A 44 10.33 -6.91 6.94
N ASP A 45 9.27 -6.11 6.91
CA ASP A 45 7.90 -6.60 6.66
C ASP A 45 7.74 -7.15 5.23
N LEU A 46 8.50 -6.64 4.26
CA LEU A 46 8.52 -7.09 2.88
C LEU A 46 9.31 -8.40 2.73
N VAL A 47 10.46 -8.51 3.40
CA VAL A 47 11.26 -9.74 3.43
C VAL A 47 10.46 -10.87 4.07
N ASP A 48 9.84 -10.64 5.22
CA ASP A 48 8.95 -11.61 5.88
C ASP A 48 7.80 -12.08 4.97
N ALA A 49 7.17 -11.13 4.26
CA ALA A 49 6.08 -11.43 3.34
C ALA A 49 6.58 -12.21 2.11
N LEU A 50 7.80 -11.94 1.63
CA LEU A 50 8.43 -12.68 0.55
C LEU A 50 8.66 -14.14 0.97
N GLU A 51 9.22 -14.38 2.15
CA GLU A 51 9.49 -15.72 2.70
C GLU A 51 8.20 -16.53 2.86
N LYS A 52 7.10 -15.87 3.27
CA LYS A 52 5.77 -16.47 3.39
C LYS A 52 5.05 -16.65 2.05
N ASN A 53 5.69 -16.30 0.93
CA ASN A 53 5.10 -16.30 -0.41
C ASN A 53 3.82 -15.44 -0.52
N GLU A 54 3.77 -14.36 0.24
CA GLU A 54 2.65 -13.42 0.30
C GLU A 54 2.76 -12.27 -0.72
N LEU A 55 3.87 -12.18 -1.46
CA LEU A 55 4.11 -11.14 -2.46
C LEU A 55 4.02 -11.66 -3.89
N LYS A 56 3.55 -10.82 -4.81
CA LYS A 56 3.56 -11.03 -6.27
C LYS A 56 3.85 -9.72 -7.01
N GLY A 57 4.07 -9.81 -8.33
CA GLY A 57 4.28 -8.64 -9.18
C GLY A 57 5.56 -7.88 -8.84
N GLU A 58 5.54 -6.56 -9.04
CA GLU A 58 6.69 -5.67 -8.87
C GLU A 58 7.16 -5.61 -7.41
N LEU A 59 6.22 -5.65 -6.45
CA LEU A 59 6.60 -5.64 -5.04
C LEU A 59 7.40 -6.88 -4.62
N LYS A 60 7.15 -8.04 -5.27
CA LYS A 60 7.94 -9.26 -5.05
C LYS A 60 9.36 -9.09 -5.57
N GLU A 61 9.52 -8.51 -6.76
CA GLU A 61 10.82 -8.27 -7.38
C GLU A 61 11.66 -7.31 -6.51
N ILE A 62 11.05 -6.21 -6.05
CA ILE A 62 11.70 -5.27 -5.12
C ILE A 62 12.10 -5.98 -3.82
N ALA A 63 11.22 -6.78 -3.21
CA ALA A 63 11.51 -7.45 -1.96
C ALA A 63 12.67 -8.46 -2.07
N GLN A 64 12.92 -9.04 -3.26
CA GLN A 64 14.05 -9.94 -3.49
C GLN A 64 15.42 -9.25 -3.44
N GLU A 65 15.45 -7.92 -3.63
CA GLU A 65 16.66 -7.11 -3.57
C GLU A 65 16.92 -6.51 -2.19
N LEU A 66 16.00 -6.69 -1.24
CA LEU A 66 16.06 -6.13 0.11
C LEU A 66 16.55 -7.16 1.14
N ASN A 67 17.08 -6.64 2.24
CA ASN A 67 17.29 -7.38 3.49
C ASN A 67 16.55 -6.67 4.64
N GLU A 68 16.47 -7.32 5.81
CA GLU A 68 15.73 -6.79 6.97
C GLU A 68 16.26 -5.43 7.46
N GLU A 69 17.56 -5.15 7.27
CA GLU A 69 18.22 -3.91 7.67
C GLU A 69 18.13 -2.81 6.60
N SER A 70 17.51 -3.11 5.45
CA SER A 70 17.39 -2.15 4.37
C SER A 70 16.43 -1.02 4.73
N ASN A 71 16.62 0.13 4.07
CA ASN A 71 15.76 1.27 4.28
C ASN A 71 14.30 0.96 3.86
N PRO A 72 13.30 1.57 4.53
CA PRO A 72 11.91 1.44 4.12
C PRO A 72 11.68 1.96 2.69
N ILE A 73 10.77 1.30 1.98
CA ILE A 73 10.33 1.68 0.64
C ILE A 73 9.17 2.65 0.74
N ILE A 74 9.16 3.65 -0.15
CA ILE A 74 8.06 4.60 -0.28
C ILE A 74 7.21 4.22 -1.50
N MET A 75 5.96 3.84 -1.25
CA MET A 75 4.97 3.61 -2.31
C MET A 75 4.17 4.89 -2.56
N LEU A 76 4.18 5.35 -3.80
CA LEU A 76 3.43 6.53 -4.23
C LEU A 76 2.18 6.11 -4.99
N VAL A 77 1.01 6.53 -4.51
CA VAL A 77 -0.28 6.18 -5.12
C VAL A 77 -0.81 7.39 -5.89
N LYS A 78 -1.18 7.18 -7.15
CA LYS A 78 -1.82 8.19 -8.01
C LYS A 78 -3.19 7.72 -8.47
N TYR A 79 -4.07 8.66 -8.78
CA TYR A 79 -5.32 8.32 -9.45
C TYR A 79 -5.02 7.80 -10.86
N ARG A 80 -5.75 6.78 -11.28
CA ARG A 80 -5.74 6.34 -12.67
C ARG A 80 -6.57 7.35 -13.46
N ASN A 81 -5.94 8.05 -14.41
CA ASN A 81 -6.64 8.91 -15.37
C ASN A 81 -7.55 8.08 -16.27
#